data_AF-E9CMJ5-F1
#
_entry.id   AF-E9CMJ5-F1
#
_cell.length_a   1.000
_cell.length_b   1.000
_cell.length_c   1.000
_cell.angle_alpha   90.00
_cell.angle_beta   90.00
_cell.angle_gamma   90.00
#
_symmetry.space_group_name_H-M   'P 1'
#
loop_
_entity.id
_entity.type
_entity.pdbx_description
1 polymer ?
#
loop_
_entity_poly.entity_id
_entity_poly.type
_entity_poly.pdbx_seq_one_letter_code
_entity_poly.pdbx_strand_id
1 'polypeptide(L)'
;HPGCQSLTLPGRTAIAAPAGAEAATEASSVTAFRACSGRLSAIRKTRGAWYSVKYLGHYLKRPPVSASRLRHYGGGAVTHHYLDHRTGKHKRQTLSQEEMFGRYFSHVPSRHFKKMVRYSGFLANRKRGTLLPLVYEALQMQARKKPEKPGFAVLMKGFLGTDPYKCILYGDRLRFAGAQAGTHATELLSERLQGMEKKRWLQMPAPDQCA
;
A
#
# COMPACT_ATOMS: atom_id res chain seq x y z
N HIS A 1 0.74 14.24 52.32
CA HIS A 1 -0.55 13.52 52.34
C HIS A 1 -1.56 14.30 51.50
N PRO A 2 -2.48 13.66 50.74
CA PRO A 2 -2.50 12.27 50.27
C PRO A 2 -2.57 12.21 48.72
N GLY A 3 -2.48 11.00 48.15
CA GLY A 3 -2.87 10.77 46.74
C GLY A 3 -1.83 10.14 45.84
N CYS A 4 -0.97 9.26 46.37
CA CYS A 4 -0.20 8.32 45.57
C CYS A 4 -1.19 7.37 44.86
N GLN A 5 -1.35 7.48 43.53
CA GLN A 5 -2.02 6.46 42.72
C GLN A 5 -1.25 6.23 41.43
N SER A 6 -0.42 5.19 41.45
CA SER A 6 0.14 4.52 40.29
C SER A 6 -0.99 3.79 39.54
N LEU A 7 -1.22 4.09 38.26
CA LEU A 7 -2.05 3.25 37.41
C LEU A 7 -1.45 3.03 36.02
N THR A 8 -1.09 1.75 35.87
CA THR A 8 -0.59 0.97 34.73
C THR A 8 -1.36 1.13 33.43
N LEU A 9 -0.63 1.19 32.32
CA LEU A 9 -1.16 0.98 30.97
C LEU A 9 -1.38 -0.52 30.68
N PRO A 10 -2.38 -0.88 29.87
CA PRO A 10 -2.78 -2.26 29.65
C PRO A 10 -1.67 -3.08 28.98
N GLY A 11 -1.26 -4.13 29.69
CA GLY A 11 -0.41 -5.19 29.17
C GLY A 11 -1.09 -5.91 28.01
N ARG A 12 -0.36 -6.08 26.91
CA ARG A 12 -0.70 -7.05 25.87
C ARG A 12 -0.61 -8.45 26.47
N THR A 13 -1.76 -9.10 26.65
CA THR A 13 -1.83 -10.53 26.94
C THR A 13 -1.19 -11.31 25.79
N ALA A 14 -0.01 -11.86 26.05
CA ALA A 14 0.58 -12.93 25.26
C ALA A 14 -0.20 -14.21 25.55
N ILE A 15 -0.97 -14.69 24.57
CA ILE A 15 -1.50 -16.05 24.60
C ILE A 15 -0.40 -16.93 23.99
N ALA A 16 0.31 -17.63 24.87
CA ALA A 16 1.12 -18.79 24.53
C ALA A 16 0.18 -19.99 24.36
N ALA A 17 0.37 -20.75 23.27
CA ALA A 17 -0.18 -22.08 23.07
C ALA A 17 0.82 -22.89 22.22
N PRO A 18 0.86 -24.23 22.39
CA PRO A 18 2.11 -24.97 22.55
C PRO A 18 2.75 -25.47 21.26
N ALA A 19 4.03 -25.82 21.41
CA ALA A 19 4.83 -26.58 20.47
C ALA A 19 4.32 -28.03 20.34
N GLY A 20 4.33 -28.54 19.10
CA GLY A 20 4.17 -29.97 18.81
C GLY A 20 3.28 -30.23 17.60
N ALA A 21 3.81 -31.00 16.65
CA ALA A 21 3.17 -31.56 15.45
C ALA A 21 3.03 -30.63 14.22
N GLU A 22 4.03 -30.68 13.34
CA GLU A 22 3.88 -31.14 11.94
C GLU A 22 5.22 -30.99 11.20
N ALA A 23 6.20 -31.79 11.63
CA ALA A 23 7.30 -32.18 10.77
C ALA A 23 6.80 -33.34 9.91
N ALA A 24 6.31 -33.06 8.70
CA ALA A 24 6.25 -33.96 7.54
C ALA A 24 5.20 -33.47 6.51
N THR A 25 5.47 -32.41 5.75
CA THR A 25 4.72 -32.16 4.49
C THR A 25 5.39 -31.18 3.51
N GLU A 26 6.66 -30.81 3.69
CA GLU A 26 7.32 -29.86 2.77
C GLU A 26 8.11 -30.51 1.63
N ALA A 27 8.25 -31.83 1.61
CA ALA A 27 8.98 -32.55 0.55
C ALA A 27 8.17 -32.83 -0.74
N SER A 28 6.86 -32.52 -0.78
CA SER A 28 6.01 -32.86 -1.94
C SER A 28 5.67 -31.70 -2.87
N SER A 29 6.16 -30.48 -2.60
CA SER A 29 5.78 -29.28 -3.37
C SER A 29 6.59 -29.06 -4.66
N VAL A 30 7.73 -29.76 -4.83
CA VAL A 30 8.65 -29.55 -5.97
C VAL A 30 8.36 -30.49 -7.15
N THR A 31 7.68 -31.62 -6.93
CA THR A 31 7.42 -32.62 -7.98
C THR A 31 6.11 -32.39 -8.76
N ALA A 32 5.25 -31.46 -8.33
CA ALA A 32 3.94 -31.23 -8.95
C ALA A 32 3.94 -30.26 -10.15
N PHE A 33 5.11 -29.77 -10.60
CA PHE A 33 5.20 -28.74 -11.65
C PHE A 33 5.15 -29.28 -13.10
N ARG A 34 5.01 -30.61 -13.30
CA ARG A 34 5.17 -31.23 -14.63
C ARG A 34 3.92 -31.83 -15.27
N ALA A 35 2.72 -31.65 -14.70
CA ALA A 35 1.49 -32.18 -15.29
C ALA A 35 0.33 -31.18 -15.20
N CYS A 36 0.30 -30.21 -16.11
CA CYS A 36 -0.95 -29.52 -16.44
C CYS A 36 -0.89 -28.93 -17.86
N SER A 37 -0.64 -29.80 -18.83
CA SER A 37 -1.13 -29.59 -20.19
C SER A 37 -2.65 -29.81 -20.18
N GLY A 38 -3.40 -28.82 -20.67
CA GLY A 38 -4.81 -28.98 -20.99
C GLY A 38 -5.80 -28.77 -19.83
N ARG A 39 -6.09 -27.51 -19.52
CA ARG A 39 -7.45 -27.05 -19.19
C ARG A 39 -7.47 -25.52 -19.18
N LEU A 40 -7.87 -24.94 -20.30
CA LEU A 40 -8.37 -23.56 -20.34
C LEU A 40 -9.59 -23.51 -19.40
N SER A 41 -9.37 -23.10 -18.15
CA SER A 41 -10.45 -22.97 -17.19
C SER A 41 -11.36 -21.85 -17.67
N ALA A 42 -12.57 -22.22 -18.09
CA ALA A 42 -13.62 -21.29 -18.48
C ALA A 42 -13.74 -20.17 -17.43
N ILE A 43 -13.57 -18.93 -17.88
CA ILE A 43 -13.73 -17.73 -17.06
C ILE A 43 -15.18 -17.69 -16.59
N ARG A 44 -15.44 -18.19 -15.37
CA ARG A 44 -16.79 -18.23 -14.79
C ARG A 44 -17.35 -16.81 -14.75
N LYS A 45 -18.48 -16.57 -15.46
CA LYS A 45 -19.20 -15.29 -15.52
C LYS A 45 -19.22 -14.64 -14.14
N THR A 46 -18.69 -13.42 -14.03
CA THR A 46 -18.74 -12.67 -12.78
C THR A 46 -20.22 -12.38 -12.44
N ARG A 47 -20.57 -12.42 -11.14
CA ARG A 47 -21.90 -12.05 -10.66
C ARG A 47 -22.09 -10.55 -10.86
N GLY A 48 -22.52 -10.14 -12.06
CA GLY A 48 -22.76 -8.75 -12.45
C GLY A 48 -22.00 -8.34 -13.71
N ALA A 49 -22.75 -7.96 -14.75
CA ALA A 49 -22.22 -7.47 -16.02
C ALA A 49 -21.32 -6.23 -15.85
N TRP A 50 -21.68 -5.34 -14.93
CA TRP A 50 -20.90 -4.15 -14.59
C TRP A 50 -19.47 -4.46 -14.11
N TYR A 51 -19.29 -5.54 -13.34
CA TYR A 51 -17.96 -5.93 -12.86
C TYR A 51 -17.10 -6.49 -14.00
N SER A 52 -17.71 -7.22 -14.95
CA SER A 52 -17.03 -7.69 -16.16
C SER A 52 -16.60 -6.52 -17.05
N VAL A 53 -17.49 -5.55 -17.27
CA VAL A 53 -17.23 -4.37 -18.10
C VAL A 53 -16.16 -3.49 -17.46
N LYS A 54 -16.22 -3.26 -16.15
CA LYS A 54 -15.19 -2.51 -15.42
C LYS A 54 -13.84 -3.22 -15.46
N TYR A 55 -13.83 -4.54 -15.27
CA TYR A 55 -12.62 -5.36 -15.38
C TYR A 55 -12.03 -5.23 -16.79
N LEU A 56 -12.81 -5.54 -17.83
CA LEU A 56 -12.36 -5.48 -19.23
C LEU A 56 -11.90 -4.08 -19.62
N GLY A 57 -12.61 -3.03 -19.18
CA GLY A 57 -12.25 -1.64 -19.41
C GLY A 57 -10.87 -1.27 -18.85
N HIS A 58 -10.47 -1.80 -17.69
CA HIS A 58 -9.12 -1.59 -17.16
C HIS A 58 -8.04 -2.23 -18.03
N TYR A 59 -8.29 -3.41 -18.59
CA TYR A 59 -7.34 -4.12 -19.46
C TYR A 59 -7.23 -3.51 -20.84
N LEU A 60 -8.35 -3.05 -21.40
CA LEU A 60 -8.36 -2.32 -22.67
C LEU A 60 -7.67 -0.95 -22.54
N LYS A 61 -7.88 -0.25 -21.40
CA LYS A 61 -7.26 1.06 -21.16
C LYS A 61 -5.77 0.98 -20.83
N ARG A 62 -5.32 -0.07 -20.13
CA ARG A 62 -3.94 -0.22 -19.66
C ARG A 62 -3.45 -1.67 -19.85
N PRO A 63 -3.23 -2.10 -21.11
CA PRO A 63 -2.66 -3.41 -21.36
C PRO A 63 -1.25 -3.51 -20.74
N PRO A 64 -0.85 -4.68 -20.19
CA PRO A 64 0.51 -4.91 -19.69
C PRO A 64 1.61 -4.60 -20.71
N VAL A 65 1.29 -4.70 -22.01
CA VAL A 65 2.13 -4.21 -23.11
C VAL A 65 1.37 -3.12 -23.84
N SER A 66 1.91 -1.90 -23.87
CA SER A 66 1.30 -0.80 -24.61
C SER A 66 1.35 -1.06 -26.11
N ALA A 67 0.30 -0.66 -26.83
CA ALA A 67 0.26 -0.75 -28.30
C ALA A 67 1.45 -0.01 -28.95
N SER A 68 1.93 1.08 -28.35
CA SER A 68 3.12 1.81 -28.81
C SER A 68 4.42 0.99 -28.82
N ARG A 69 4.48 -0.09 -28.04
CA ARG A 69 5.63 -1.00 -28.02
C ARG A 69 5.53 -2.09 -29.09
N LEU A 70 4.36 -2.26 -29.71
CA LEU A 70 4.15 -3.19 -30.81
C LEU A 70 4.65 -2.56 -32.11
N ARG A 71 5.63 -3.19 -32.77
CA ARG A 71 6.20 -2.68 -34.03
C ARG A 71 5.63 -3.40 -35.25
N HIS A 72 5.50 -4.71 -35.15
CA HIS A 72 5.00 -5.53 -36.25
C HIS A 72 4.14 -6.67 -35.69
N TYR A 73 3.03 -6.92 -36.38
CA TYR A 73 2.14 -8.05 -36.14
C TYR A 73 1.79 -8.67 -37.49
N GLY A 74 2.27 -9.88 -37.76
CA GLY A 74 2.02 -10.55 -39.03
C GLY A 74 2.70 -11.92 -39.09
N GLY A 75 2.08 -12.87 -39.79
CA GLY A 75 2.66 -14.20 -40.03
C GLY A 75 2.87 -15.06 -38.77
N GLY A 76 1.99 -14.95 -37.77
CA GLY A 76 2.15 -15.72 -36.52
C GLY A 76 3.20 -15.17 -35.55
N ALA A 77 3.93 -14.13 -35.93
CA ALA A 77 5.01 -13.54 -35.15
C ALA A 77 4.72 -12.08 -34.79
N VAL A 78 5.20 -11.68 -33.61
CA VAL A 78 4.91 -10.39 -33.02
C VAL A 78 6.18 -9.76 -32.46
N THR A 79 6.49 -8.57 -32.96
CA THR A 79 7.73 -7.86 -32.62
C THR A 79 7.42 -6.70 -31.68
N HIS A 80 7.98 -6.76 -30.47
CA HIS A 80 7.86 -5.73 -29.45
C HIS A 80 9.19 -5.02 -29.21
N HIS A 81 9.12 -3.73 -28.89
CA HIS A 81 10.24 -2.91 -28.48
C HIS A 81 10.14 -2.62 -26.98
N TYR A 82 11.17 -2.93 -26.21
CA TYR A 82 11.21 -2.71 -24.76
C TYR A 82 12.55 -2.13 -24.30
N LEU A 83 12.53 -1.46 -23.15
CA LEU A 83 13.73 -1.00 -22.47
C LEU A 83 14.22 -2.12 -21.56
N ASP A 84 15.45 -2.58 -21.77
CA ASP A 84 16.09 -3.50 -20.84
C ASP A 84 16.66 -2.72 -19.66
N HIS A 85 15.96 -2.75 -18.52
CA HIS A 85 16.35 -2.01 -17.31
C HIS A 85 17.70 -2.45 -16.72
N ARG A 86 18.24 -3.61 -17.11
CA ARG A 86 19.58 -4.05 -16.68
C ARG A 86 20.69 -3.38 -17.49
N THR A 87 20.44 -3.12 -18.77
CA THR A 87 21.45 -2.58 -19.71
C THR A 87 21.17 -1.13 -20.13
N GLY A 88 20.01 -0.59 -19.79
CA GLY A 88 19.55 0.75 -20.20
C GLY A 88 19.27 0.89 -21.70
N LYS A 89 19.38 -0.20 -22.48
CA LYS A 89 19.26 -0.18 -23.93
C LYS A 89 17.87 -0.63 -24.38
N HIS A 90 17.40 -0.02 -25.45
CA HIS A 90 16.20 -0.44 -26.13
C HIS A 90 16.47 -1.66 -27.00
N LYS A 91 15.70 -2.74 -26.78
CA LYS A 91 15.82 -4.01 -27.49
C LYS A 91 14.51 -4.35 -28.20
N ARG A 92 14.63 -5.08 -29.31
CA ARG A 92 13.50 -5.69 -30.02
C ARG A 92 13.43 -7.17 -29.64
N GLN A 93 12.22 -7.65 -29.37
CA GLN A 93 11.95 -9.07 -29.15
C GLN A 93 10.83 -9.50 -30.09
N THR A 94 11.11 -10.54 -30.87
CA THR A 94 10.14 -11.22 -31.70
C THR A 94 9.69 -12.47 -30.97
N LEU A 95 8.38 -12.64 -30.81
CA LEU A 95 7.75 -13.79 -30.15
C LEU A 95 6.71 -14.40 -31.08
N SER A 96 6.39 -15.67 -30.87
CA SER A 96 5.19 -16.24 -31.49
C SER A 96 3.93 -15.64 -30.84
N GLN A 97 2.78 -15.72 -31.53
CA GLN A 97 1.50 -15.29 -30.97
C GLN A 97 1.17 -16.04 -29.67
N GLU A 98 1.40 -17.35 -29.62
CA GLU A 98 1.13 -18.18 -28.45
C GLU A 98 1.98 -17.77 -27.24
N GLU A 99 3.27 -17.52 -27.44
CA GLU A 99 4.17 -17.05 -26.38
C GLU A 99 3.76 -15.68 -25.84
N MET A 100 3.32 -14.78 -26.74
CA MET A 100 2.82 -13.48 -26.33
C MET A 100 1.59 -13.62 -25.45
N PHE A 101 0.60 -14.42 -25.87
CA PHE A 101 -0.60 -14.66 -25.08
C PHE A 101 -0.26 -15.36 -23.76
N GLY A 102 0.66 -16.31 -23.74
CA GLY A 102 1.13 -16.95 -22.50
C GLY A 102 1.71 -15.94 -21.50
N ARG A 103 2.55 -15.00 -21.96
CA ARG A 103 3.06 -13.90 -21.12
C ARG A 103 1.96 -12.92 -20.71
N TYR A 104 0.95 -12.74 -21.54
CA TYR A 104 -0.20 -11.92 -21.24
C TYR A 104 -1.13 -12.60 -20.23
N PHE A 105 -1.25 -13.91 -20.18
CA PHE A 105 -2.07 -14.58 -19.17
C PHE A 105 -1.34 -14.78 -17.84
N SER A 106 -0.01 -14.85 -17.84
CA SER A 106 0.78 -15.10 -16.63
C SER A 106 0.63 -14.00 -15.55
N HIS A 107 0.34 -12.76 -15.94
CA HIS A 107 0.14 -11.68 -14.98
C HIS A 107 -1.26 -11.70 -14.32
N VAL A 108 -2.20 -12.50 -14.82
CA VAL A 108 -3.53 -12.66 -14.22
C VAL A 108 -3.45 -13.77 -13.17
N PRO A 109 -3.46 -13.45 -11.87
CA PRO A 109 -3.45 -14.48 -10.84
C PRO A 109 -4.76 -15.28 -10.93
N SER A 110 -4.66 -16.58 -10.69
CA SER A 110 -5.83 -17.45 -10.59
C SER A 110 -6.76 -17.01 -9.46
N ARG A 111 -8.07 -17.21 -9.65
CA ARG A 111 -9.16 -16.58 -8.88
C ARG A 111 -9.06 -16.72 -7.35
N HIS A 112 -8.47 -17.81 -6.86
CA HIS A 112 -8.32 -18.11 -5.44
C HIS A 112 -6.94 -17.71 -4.89
N PHE A 113 -6.00 -17.29 -5.74
CA PHE A 113 -4.66 -16.83 -5.37
C PHE A 113 -4.61 -15.31 -5.19
N LYS A 114 -5.62 -14.77 -4.50
CA LYS A 114 -5.71 -13.33 -4.24
C LYS A 114 -4.55 -12.92 -3.30
N LYS A 115 -3.48 -12.38 -3.90
CA LYS A 115 -2.27 -11.82 -3.29
C LYS A 115 -1.29 -12.85 -2.67
N MET A 116 -0.78 -13.71 -3.56
CA MET A 116 0.29 -14.70 -3.34
C MET A 116 1.51 -14.19 -2.56
N VAL A 117 1.99 -12.97 -2.78
CA VAL A 117 3.22 -12.48 -2.10
C VAL A 117 2.94 -11.82 -0.75
N ARG A 118 1.73 -11.25 -0.54
CA ARG A 118 1.42 -10.48 0.67
C ARG A 118 0.72 -11.29 1.76
N TYR A 119 0.10 -12.42 1.41
CA TYR A 119 -0.65 -13.26 2.35
C TYR A 119 -0.11 -14.67 2.55
N SER A 120 0.78 -15.15 1.68
CA SER A 120 1.39 -16.48 1.80
C SER A 120 2.92 -16.41 1.80
N GLY A 121 3.54 -17.45 2.37
CA GLY A 121 4.99 -17.59 2.47
C GLY A 121 5.65 -16.69 3.54
N PHE A 122 6.98 -16.62 3.48
CA PHE A 122 7.80 -15.85 4.43
C PHE A 122 7.68 -14.32 4.28
N LEU A 123 7.14 -13.83 3.16
CA LEU A 123 6.89 -12.40 2.92
C LEU A 123 5.52 -11.92 3.45
N ALA A 124 4.68 -12.83 3.96
CA ALA A 124 3.40 -12.46 4.54
C ALA A 124 3.59 -11.52 5.75
N ASN A 125 2.88 -10.39 5.79
CA ASN A 125 3.09 -9.35 6.82
C ASN A 125 3.07 -9.88 8.27
N ARG A 126 2.27 -10.93 8.55
CA ARG A 126 2.16 -11.55 9.87
C ARG A 126 3.38 -12.39 10.28
N LYS A 127 4.01 -13.07 9.31
CA LYS A 127 5.13 -14.00 9.53
C LYS A 127 6.49 -13.41 9.11
N ARG A 128 6.51 -12.27 8.41
CA ARG A 128 7.72 -11.64 7.86
C ARG A 128 8.75 -11.28 8.94
N GLY A 129 8.32 -10.88 10.13
CA GLY A 129 9.25 -10.54 11.21
C GLY A 129 10.08 -11.74 11.70
N THR A 130 9.49 -12.94 11.70
CA THR A 130 10.12 -14.16 12.23
C THR A 130 10.81 -14.98 11.14
N LEU A 131 10.21 -15.10 9.96
CA LEU A 131 10.74 -15.95 8.88
C LEU A 131 11.82 -15.28 8.04
N LEU A 132 11.83 -13.96 7.91
CA LEU A 132 12.79 -13.26 7.05
C LEU A 132 14.24 -13.33 7.57
N PRO A 133 14.51 -13.23 8.89
CA PRO A 133 15.86 -13.44 9.43
C PRO A 133 16.42 -14.85 9.12
N LEU A 134 15.59 -15.90 9.26
CA LEU A 134 15.98 -17.29 8.98
C LEU A 134 16.36 -17.48 7.51
N VAL A 135 15.63 -16.82 6.59
CA VAL A 135 15.96 -16.85 5.16
C VAL A 135 17.28 -16.13 4.88
N TYR A 136 17.57 -15.02 5.55
CA TYR A 136 18.85 -14.33 5.39
C TYR A 136 20.03 -15.17 5.92
N GLU A 137 19.84 -15.86 7.05
CA GLU A 137 20.83 -16.79 7.60
C GLU A 137 21.10 -17.96 6.63
N ALA A 138 20.04 -18.60 6.12
CA ALA A 138 20.15 -19.70 5.17
C ALA A 138 20.84 -19.29 3.85
N LEU A 139 20.59 -18.06 3.38
CA LEU A 139 21.21 -17.51 2.17
C LEU A 139 22.58 -16.86 2.42
N GLN A 140 23.09 -16.89 3.66
CA GLN A 140 24.33 -16.22 4.07
C GLN A 140 24.36 -14.73 3.68
N MET A 141 23.19 -14.08 3.69
CA MET A 141 23.01 -12.68 3.33
C MET A 141 22.99 -11.80 4.58
N GLN A 142 23.66 -10.66 4.54
CA GLN A 142 23.51 -9.67 5.60
C GLN A 142 22.10 -9.06 5.57
N ALA A 143 21.41 -9.13 6.71
CA ALA A 143 20.11 -8.51 6.87
C ALA A 143 20.24 -6.98 6.69
N ARG A 144 19.45 -6.40 5.79
CA ARG A 144 19.43 -4.95 5.60
C ARG A 144 18.97 -4.28 6.90
N LYS A 145 19.82 -3.41 7.46
CA LYS A 145 19.45 -2.57 8.60
C LYS A 145 18.28 -1.67 8.19
N LYS A 146 17.19 -1.74 8.94
CA LYS A 146 16.06 -0.85 8.73
C LYS A 146 16.51 0.57 9.08
N PRO A 147 16.30 1.58 8.21
CA PRO A 147 16.63 2.96 8.57
C PRO A 147 15.79 3.37 9.78
N GLU A 148 16.40 4.13 10.67
CA GLU A 148 15.69 4.75 11.78
C GLU A 148 14.65 5.73 11.22
N LYS A 149 13.46 5.70 11.80
CA LYS A 149 12.43 6.64 11.40
C LYS A 149 12.79 8.00 12.03
N PRO A 150 12.92 9.07 11.24
CA PRO A 150 13.16 10.39 11.80
C PRO A 150 12.01 10.76 12.76
N GLY A 151 12.38 11.38 13.88
CA GLY A 151 11.40 11.86 14.85
C GLY A 151 10.53 12.99 14.28
N PHE A 152 9.43 13.29 14.96
CA PHE A 152 8.48 14.35 14.56
C PHE A 152 9.17 15.70 14.32
N ALA A 153 10.09 16.12 15.20
CA ALA A 153 10.82 17.37 15.06
C ALA A 153 11.62 17.48 13.76
N VAL A 154 12.31 16.40 13.39
CA VAL A 154 13.14 16.34 12.18
C VAL A 154 12.26 16.42 10.94
N LEU A 155 11.12 15.72 10.96
CA LEU A 155 10.13 15.77 9.88
C LEU A 155 9.54 17.18 9.72
N MET A 156 9.13 17.81 10.82
CA MET A 156 8.55 19.16 10.81
C MET A 156 9.57 20.20 10.34
N LYS A 157 10.82 20.08 10.78
CA LYS A 157 11.91 20.94 10.32
C LYS A 157 12.19 20.77 8.82
N GLY A 158 12.13 19.54 8.31
CA GLY A 158 12.28 19.28 6.88
C GLY A 158 11.12 19.81 6.04
N PHE A 159 9.90 19.78 6.57
CA PHE A 159 8.69 20.20 5.84
C PHE A 159 8.45 21.72 5.90
N LEU A 160 8.55 22.33 7.09
CA LEU A 160 8.25 23.75 7.33
C LEU A 160 9.49 24.62 7.51
N GLY A 161 10.69 24.05 7.51
CA GLY A 161 11.94 24.77 7.82
C GLY A 161 12.09 25.18 9.30
N THR A 162 11.06 24.96 10.11
CA THR A 162 10.98 25.41 11.51
C THR A 162 11.01 24.23 12.46
N ASP A 163 11.86 24.28 13.47
CA ASP A 163 11.89 23.26 14.52
C ASP A 163 10.75 23.53 15.53
N PRO A 164 9.78 22.61 15.69
CA PRO A 164 8.65 22.81 16.60
C PRO A 164 9.06 22.92 18.07
N TYR A 165 10.27 22.46 18.43
CA TYR A 165 10.78 22.55 19.80
C TYR A 165 11.72 23.73 20.01
N LYS A 166 11.89 24.63 19.04
CA LYS A 166 12.67 25.85 19.21
C LYS A 166 11.75 27.04 19.39
N CYS A 167 11.96 27.81 20.45
CA CYS A 167 11.24 29.06 20.65
C CYS A 167 11.62 30.06 19.54
N ILE A 168 10.62 30.63 18.86
CA ILE A 168 10.84 31.63 17.79
C ILE A 168 11.40 32.93 18.36
N LEU A 169 11.05 33.29 19.60
CA LEU A 169 11.42 34.56 20.22
C LEU A 169 12.79 34.50 20.90
N TYR A 170 13.06 33.45 21.67
CA TYR A 170 14.25 33.35 22.53
C TYR A 170 15.25 32.29 22.10
N GLY A 171 14.89 31.42 21.14
CA GLY A 171 15.77 30.34 20.67
C GLY A 171 15.92 29.16 21.64
N ASP A 172 15.36 29.23 22.84
CA ASP A 172 15.39 28.17 23.85
C ASP A 172 14.59 26.92 23.43
N ARG A 173 14.95 25.77 24.03
CA ARG A 173 14.31 24.49 23.73
C ARG A 173 13.02 24.31 24.51
N LEU A 174 11.90 24.30 23.78
CA LEU A 174 10.56 24.02 24.31
C LEU A 174 10.44 22.54 24.71
N ARG A 175 9.75 22.29 25.81
CA ARG A 175 9.38 20.93 26.25
C ARG A 175 7.96 20.61 25.79
N PHE A 176 7.75 19.38 25.35
CA PHE A 176 6.41 18.91 25.00
C PHE A 176 5.53 18.85 26.25
N ALA A 177 4.46 19.65 26.29
CA ALA A 177 3.51 19.66 27.40
C ALA A 177 2.35 18.67 27.18
N GLY A 178 1.92 18.47 25.93
CA GLY A 178 0.82 17.58 25.57
C GLY A 178 0.40 17.76 24.12
N ALA A 179 -0.37 16.80 23.60
CA ALA A 179 -1.00 16.89 22.28
C ALA A 179 -2.51 16.84 22.46
N GLN A 180 -3.19 17.84 21.93
CA GLN A 180 -4.64 17.86 21.83
C GLN A 180 -5.03 17.54 20.38
N ALA A 181 -6.07 16.72 20.21
CA ALA A 181 -6.63 16.50 18.88
C ALA A 181 -7.20 17.83 18.37
N GLY A 182 -6.82 18.22 17.15
CA GLY A 182 -7.47 19.34 16.48
C GLY A 182 -8.92 19.00 16.16
N THR A 183 -9.79 20.01 16.21
CA THR A 183 -11.15 19.91 15.67
C THR A 183 -11.09 19.63 14.16
N HIS A 184 -12.10 18.95 13.63
CA HIS A 184 -12.11 18.60 12.21
C HIS A 184 -12.21 19.87 11.36
N ALA A 185 -11.57 19.89 10.18
CA ALA A 185 -11.54 21.10 9.34
C ALA A 185 -12.93 21.63 8.99
N THR A 186 -13.93 20.75 8.85
CA THR A 186 -15.32 21.16 8.60
C THR A 186 -15.94 21.89 9.79
N GLU A 187 -15.59 21.48 11.00
CA GLU A 187 -16.09 22.07 12.24
C GLU A 187 -15.54 23.48 12.40
N LEU A 188 -14.22 23.65 12.24
CA LEU A 188 -13.56 24.96 12.22
C LEU A 188 -14.15 25.91 11.16
N LEU A 189 -14.46 25.40 9.96
CA LEU A 189 -15.08 26.19 8.90
C LEU A 189 -16.52 26.57 9.26
N SER A 190 -17.29 25.66 9.84
CA SER A 190 -18.65 25.93 10.28
C SER A 190 -18.71 26.98 11.39
N GLU A 191 -17.84 26.88 12.40
CA GLU A 191 -17.72 27.88 13.47
C GLU A 191 -17.33 29.26 12.93
N ARG A 192 -16.39 29.30 11.97
CA ARG A 192 -16.00 30.55 11.31
C ARG A 192 -17.15 31.17 10.53
N LEU A 193 -17.90 30.37 9.77
CA LEU A 193 -19.07 30.82 9.02
C LEU A 193 -20.15 31.36 9.95
N GLN A 194 -20.48 30.64 11.03
CA GLN A 194 -21.41 31.10 12.06
C GLN A 194 -20.95 32.41 12.72
N GLY A 195 -19.65 32.56 12.98
CA GLY A 195 -19.07 33.79 13.51
C GLY A 195 -19.23 34.98 12.56
N MET A 196 -19.08 34.75 11.25
CA MET A 196 -19.32 35.79 10.23
C MET A 196 -20.80 36.14 10.12
N GLU A 197 -21.68 35.14 10.14
CA GLU A 197 -23.13 35.31 10.09
C GLU A 197 -23.64 36.09 11.32
N LYS A 198 -23.18 35.76 12.53
CA LYS A 198 -23.52 36.48 13.75
C LYS A 198 -23.08 37.94 13.71
N LYS A 199 -21.86 38.22 13.22
CA LYS A 199 -21.38 39.61 13.04
C LYS A 199 -22.22 40.37 12.03
N ARG A 200 -22.64 39.72 10.93
CA ARG A 200 -23.52 40.31 9.91
C ARG A 200 -24.91 40.62 10.48
N TRP A 201 -25.49 39.72 11.27
CA TRP A 201 -26.77 39.92 11.96
C TRP A 201 -26.73 41.08 12.96
N LEU A 202 -25.67 41.18 13.76
CA LEU A 202 -25.49 42.27 14.73
C LEU A 202 -25.26 43.64 14.08
N GLN A 203 -24.90 43.68 12.80
CA GLN A 203 -24.70 44.91 12.02
C GLN A 203 -25.91 45.27 11.16
N MET A 204 -27.01 44.52 11.21
CA MET A 204 -28.23 44.88 10.51
C MET A 204 -28.89 46.09 11.17
N PRO A 205 -29.20 47.16 10.43
CA PRO A 205 -30.03 48.23 10.96
C PRO A 205 -31.38 47.64 11.39
N ALA A 206 -31.93 48.14 12.50
CA ALA A 206 -33.26 47.74 12.95
C ALA A 206 -34.26 47.98 11.80
N PRO A 207 -35.27 47.12 11.61
CA PRO A 207 -36.30 47.38 10.61
C PRO A 207 -36.96 48.70 10.98
N ASP A 208 -36.74 49.72 10.14
CA ASP A 208 -37.43 51.00 10.25
C ASP A 208 -38.93 50.67 10.24
N GLN A 209 -39.62 51.00 11.33
CA GLN A 209 -41.07 50.84 11.42
C GLN A 209 -41.69 51.79 10.39
N CYS A 210 -42.06 51.25 9.23
CA CYS A 210 -42.80 52.01 8.22
C CYS A 210 -44.16 52.40 8.82
N ALA A 211 -44.32 53.69 9.08
CA ALA A 211 -45.59 54.38 9.27
C ALA A 211 -46.19 54.78 7.91
#